data_AF-A0A3Q2CXW7-F1
#
_entry.id   AF-A0A3Q2CXW7-F1
#
_cell.length_a   1.000
_cell.length_b   1.000
_cell.length_c   1.000
_cell.angle_alpha   90.00
_cell.angle_beta   90.00
_cell.angle_gamma   90.00
#
_symmetry.space_group_name_H-M   'P 1'
#
loop_
_entity.id
_entity.type
_entity.pdbx_description
1 polymer ?
#
loop_
_entity_poly.entity_id
_entity_poly.type
_entity_poly.pdbx_seq_one_letter_code
_entity_poly.pdbx_strand_id
1 'polypeptide(L)'
;FASHPGVLLTSPLSETWTEMFNLPPWSSNLSSLLTPQYAIAVLRSKLWPGLFAYSCGEKFENIYIGWGLKYIGEVYSPPIPPLPQKEYPSGSEIRVPGSNYGGRAAKLRLRETKAQELNSANLRRLEYPILTNTLAARW
;
A
#
# COMPACT_ATOMS: atom_id res chain seq x y z
N PHE A 1 1.45 7.90 -15.85
CA PHE A 1 0.05 7.98 -15.43
C PHE A 1 -0.81 7.91 -16.68
N ALA A 2 -1.27 6.71 -17.05
CA ALA A 2 -2.11 6.52 -18.22
C ALA A 2 -3.48 7.12 -17.93
N SER A 3 -3.80 8.22 -18.62
CA SER A 3 -5.14 8.77 -18.68
C SER A 3 -6.06 7.69 -19.24
N HIS A 4 -6.92 7.14 -18.39
CA HIS A 4 -8.04 6.35 -18.87
C HIS A 4 -8.85 7.27 -19.79
N PRO A 5 -9.08 6.92 -21.07
CA PRO A 5 -9.92 7.71 -21.94
C PRO A 5 -11.26 7.86 -21.24
N GLY A 6 -11.63 9.09 -20.91
CA GLY A 6 -12.86 9.40 -20.22
C GLY A 6 -13.99 8.74 -21.00
N VAL A 7 -14.64 7.77 -20.37
CA VAL A 7 -15.63 6.98 -21.08
C VAL A 7 -16.78 7.90 -21.46
N LEU A 8 -17.22 7.82 -22.72
CA LEU A 8 -18.44 8.46 -23.19
C LEU A 8 -19.55 8.17 -22.17
N LEU A 9 -20.24 9.23 -21.72
CA LEU A 9 -21.16 9.27 -20.57
C LEU A 9 -22.26 8.19 -20.60
N THR A 10 -22.43 7.48 -21.71
CA THR A 10 -23.55 6.56 -21.97
C THR A 10 -23.17 5.10 -22.26
N SER A 11 -21.90 4.71 -22.45
CA SER A 11 -21.56 3.34 -22.93
C SER A 11 -21.04 2.30 -21.91
N PRO A 12 -20.32 2.61 -20.81
CA PRO A 12 -19.61 1.54 -20.07
C PRO A 12 -20.49 0.76 -19.09
N LEU A 13 -21.54 1.38 -18.53
CA LEU A 13 -22.29 0.77 -17.43
C LEU A 13 -23.31 -0.27 -17.90
N SER A 14 -23.84 -0.12 -19.11
CA SER A 14 -24.74 -1.10 -19.73
C SER A 14 -23.98 -2.30 -20.30
N GLU A 15 -22.82 -2.05 -20.89
CA GLU A 15 -21.94 -3.09 -21.47
C GLU A 15 -21.41 -3.99 -20.35
N THR A 16 -20.85 -3.40 -19.28
CA THR A 16 -20.34 -4.15 -18.13
C THR A 16 -21.41 -4.98 -17.41
N TRP A 17 -22.65 -4.47 -17.28
CA TRP A 17 -23.74 -5.26 -16.71
C TRP A 17 -24.05 -6.51 -17.53
N THR A 18 -24.11 -6.34 -18.86
CA THR A 18 -24.41 -7.44 -19.78
C THR A 18 -23.31 -8.49 -19.75
N GLU A 19 -22.05 -8.05 -19.69
CA GLU A 19 -20.89 -8.94 -19.54
C GLU A 19 -20.88 -9.69 -18.20
N MET A 20 -21.22 -9.02 -17.08
CA MET A 20 -21.20 -9.62 -15.75
C MET A 20 -22.35 -10.61 -15.50
N PHE A 21 -23.56 -10.27 -15.95
CA PHE A 21 -24.77 -11.00 -15.58
C PHE A 21 -25.45 -11.73 -16.74
N ASN A 22 -24.99 -11.55 -17.98
CA ASN A 22 -25.65 -12.07 -19.19
C ASN A 22 -27.14 -11.67 -19.29
N LEU A 23 -27.49 -10.50 -18.72
CA LEU A 23 -28.84 -9.95 -18.70
C LEU A 23 -28.81 -8.50 -19.18
N PRO A 24 -29.89 -7.98 -19.78
CA PRO A 24 -29.95 -6.58 -20.14
C PRO A 24 -29.99 -5.69 -18.88
N PRO A 25 -29.38 -4.49 -18.94
CA PRO A 25 -29.32 -3.55 -17.81
C PRO A 25 -30.66 -2.90 -17.48
N TRP A 26 -31.63 -3.00 -18.40
CA TRP A 26 -32.97 -2.48 -18.27
C TRP A 26 -34.00 -3.58 -18.54
N SER A 27 -35.13 -3.52 -17.86
CA SER A 27 -36.33 -4.29 -18.22
C SER A 27 -37.43 -3.35 -18.67
N SER A 28 -38.04 -3.65 -19.81
CA SER A 28 -39.19 -2.92 -20.36
C SER A 28 -40.51 -3.56 -19.94
N ASN A 29 -41.50 -2.73 -19.64
CA ASN A 29 -42.87 -3.13 -19.35
C ASN A 29 -43.85 -2.12 -19.94
N LEU A 30 -45.07 -2.57 -20.23
CA LEU A 30 -46.20 -1.69 -20.52
C LEU A 30 -47.11 -1.61 -19.29
N SER A 31 -47.73 -0.46 -19.07
CA SER A 31 -48.70 -0.31 -17.98
C SER A 31 -49.99 -1.13 -18.18
N SER A 32 -50.35 -1.45 -19.44
CA SER A 32 -51.51 -2.27 -19.79
C SER A 32 -51.27 -3.02 -21.10
N LEU A 33 -51.66 -4.29 -21.14
CA LEU A 33 -51.68 -5.10 -22.37
C LEU A 33 -53.06 -5.13 -23.04
N LEU A 34 -54.12 -4.74 -22.32
CA LEU A 34 -55.50 -4.76 -22.83
C LEU A 34 -55.79 -3.56 -23.75
N THR A 35 -55.17 -2.42 -23.46
CA THR A 35 -55.31 -1.18 -24.25
C THR A 35 -53.94 -0.58 -24.58
N PRO A 36 -53.11 -1.24 -25.40
CA PRO A 36 -51.73 -0.82 -25.68
C PRO A 36 -51.62 0.60 -26.26
N GLN A 37 -52.63 1.04 -27.01
CA GLN A 37 -52.70 2.38 -27.61
C GLN A 37 -52.75 3.52 -26.58
N TYR A 38 -53.14 3.23 -25.34
CA TYR A 38 -53.14 4.17 -24.21
C TYR A 38 -52.15 3.76 -23.12
N ALA A 39 -51.32 2.74 -23.37
CA ALA A 39 -50.37 2.25 -22.39
C ALA A 39 -49.12 3.15 -22.32
N ILE A 40 -48.55 3.21 -21.13
CA ILE A 40 -47.29 3.91 -20.85
C ILE A 40 -46.17 2.87 -20.93
N ALA A 41 -45.10 3.20 -21.66
CA ALA A 41 -43.90 2.39 -21.67
C ALA A 41 -43.04 2.73 -20.45
N VAL A 42 -42.59 1.70 -19.72
CA VAL A 42 -41.79 1.85 -18.50
C VAL A 42 -40.52 1.02 -18.65
N LEU A 43 -39.37 1.64 -18.42
CA LEU A 43 -38.07 1.00 -18.27
C LEU A 43 -37.68 1.00 -16.80
N ARG A 44 -37.19 -0.13 -16.30
CA ARG A 44 -36.68 -0.29 -14.94
C ARG A 44 -35.21 -0.69 -14.98
N SER A 45 -34.36 0.04 -14.27
CA SER A 45 -32.94 -0.30 -14.15
C SER A 45 -32.75 -1.54 -13.26
N LYS A 46 -31.88 -2.45 -13.70
CA LYS A 46 -31.39 -3.56 -12.87
C LYS A 46 -30.19 -3.13 -12.02
N LEU A 47 -29.38 -2.22 -12.55
CA LEU A 47 -28.16 -1.71 -11.93
C LEU A 47 -28.46 -0.78 -10.74
N TRP A 48 -29.50 0.04 -10.86
CA TRP A 48 -29.95 0.96 -9.82
C TRP A 48 -31.39 0.60 -9.40
N PRO A 49 -31.57 -0.28 -8.41
CA PRO A 49 -32.89 -0.61 -7.91
C PRO A 49 -33.63 0.66 -7.48
N GLY A 50 -34.80 0.90 -8.09
CA GLY A 50 -35.58 2.11 -7.86
C GLY A 50 -35.48 3.17 -8.95
N LEU A 51 -34.59 3.00 -9.95
CA LEU A 51 -34.53 3.87 -11.12
C LEU A 51 -35.53 3.41 -12.19
N PHE A 52 -36.42 4.33 -12.57
CA PHE A 52 -37.41 4.14 -13.61
C PHE A 52 -37.30 5.26 -14.65
N ALA A 53 -37.55 4.90 -15.90
CA ALA A 53 -37.83 5.84 -16.97
C ALA A 53 -39.20 5.48 -17.55
N TYR A 54 -40.00 6.47 -17.90
CA TYR A 54 -41.28 6.21 -18.58
C TYR A 54 -41.49 7.15 -19.74
N SER A 55 -42.32 6.73 -20.69
CA SER A 55 -42.78 7.58 -21.79
C SER A 55 -44.28 7.40 -22.05
N CYS A 56 -44.94 8.51 -22.32
CA CYS A 56 -46.36 8.59 -22.66
C CYS A 56 -46.52 9.63 -23.78
N GLY A 57 -46.61 9.17 -25.02
CA GLY A 57 -46.60 10.06 -26.20
C GLY A 57 -45.28 10.83 -26.28
N GLU A 58 -45.36 12.16 -26.35
CA GLU A 58 -44.19 13.06 -26.42
C GLU A 58 -43.55 13.35 -25.07
N LYS A 59 -44.19 12.96 -23.96
CA LYS A 59 -43.69 13.20 -22.60
C LYS A 59 -42.88 12.01 -22.12
N PHE A 60 -41.70 12.27 -21.59
CA PHE A 60 -40.86 11.26 -20.94
C PHE A 60 -40.19 11.86 -19.71
N GLU A 61 -40.00 11.05 -18.67
CA GLU A 61 -39.32 11.46 -17.46
C GLU A 61 -38.56 10.28 -16.84
N ASN A 62 -37.59 10.62 -15.99
CA ASN A 62 -36.79 9.67 -15.24
C ASN A 62 -36.95 9.95 -13.73
N ILE A 63 -37.21 8.91 -12.95
CA ILE A 63 -37.43 9.03 -11.51
C ILE A 63 -36.59 7.97 -10.80
N TYR A 64 -35.90 8.39 -9.74
CA TYR A 64 -35.20 7.50 -8.82
C TYR A 64 -35.85 7.51 -7.44
N ILE A 65 -36.26 6.33 -6.96
CA ILE A 65 -36.78 6.13 -5.62
C ILE A 65 -36.07 4.93 -5.00
N GLY A 66 -35.06 5.19 -4.16
CA GLY A 66 -34.29 4.13 -3.54
C GLY A 66 -33.22 4.62 -2.59
N TRP A 67 -32.42 3.68 -2.10
CA TRP A 67 -31.44 3.87 -1.03
C TRP A 67 -30.08 4.43 -1.48
N GLY A 68 -29.91 4.75 -2.76
CA GLY A 68 -28.61 5.12 -3.34
C GLY A 68 -27.64 3.94 -3.47
N LEU A 69 -28.12 2.69 -3.35
CA LEU A 69 -27.27 1.50 -3.46
C LEU A 69 -27.27 0.94 -4.88
N LYS A 70 -26.08 0.85 -5.48
CA LYS A 70 -25.85 0.21 -6.77
C LYS A 70 -25.86 -1.31 -6.60
N TYR A 71 -26.59 -2.02 -7.46
CA TYR A 71 -26.51 -3.47 -7.51
C TYR A 71 -25.26 -3.89 -8.28
N ILE A 72 -24.32 -4.53 -7.61
CA ILE A 72 -23.05 -5.01 -8.18
C ILE A 72 -22.96 -6.54 -8.21
N GLY A 73 -24.01 -7.25 -7.80
CA GLY A 73 -24.07 -8.72 -7.74
C GLY A 73 -23.17 -9.36 -6.68
N GLU A 74 -22.29 -8.59 -6.06
CA GLU A 74 -21.41 -9.02 -4.98
C GLU A 74 -21.93 -8.51 -3.62
N VAL A 75 -21.72 -9.31 -2.58
CA VAL A 75 -21.94 -8.87 -1.21
C VAL A 75 -20.85 -7.86 -0.86
N TYR A 76 -21.22 -6.73 -0.26
CA TYR A 76 -20.25 -5.73 0.18
C TYR A 76 -19.23 -6.36 1.13
N SER A 77 -17.95 -6.33 0.73
CA SER A 77 -16.82 -6.66 1.58
C SER A 77 -16.10 -5.37 1.96
N PRO A 78 -15.98 -5.02 3.26
CA PRO A 78 -15.26 -3.83 3.66
C PRO A 78 -13.78 -3.92 3.26
N PRO A 79 -13.14 -2.79 2.93
CA PRO A 79 -11.72 -2.79 2.62
C PRO A 79 -10.90 -3.19 3.85
N ILE A 80 -9.83 -3.95 3.61
CA ILE A 80 -8.87 -4.30 4.66
C ILE A 80 -8.21 -2.99 5.15
N PRO A 81 -8.04 -2.79 6.47
CA PRO A 81 -7.33 -1.64 7.00
C PRO A 81 -5.95 -1.48 6.34
N PRO A 82 -5.47 -0.24 6.13
CA PRO A 82 -4.15 -0.02 5.56
C PRO A 82 -3.08 -0.63 6.48
N LEU A 83 -1.97 -1.06 5.87
CA LEU A 83 -0.84 -1.58 6.63
C LEU A 83 -0.34 -0.51 7.60
N PRO A 84 0.03 -0.88 8.84
CA PRO A 84 0.68 0.03 9.77
C PRO A 84 1.90 0.68 9.11
N GLN A 85 2.09 1.98 9.34
CA GLN A 85 3.28 2.67 8.88
C GLN A 85 4.52 2.10 9.57
N LYS A 86 5.64 2.05 8.84
CA LYS A 86 6.91 1.59 9.40
C LYS A 86 7.40 2.58 10.46
N GLU A 87 8.00 2.07 11.52
CA GLU A 87 8.69 2.88 12.51
C GLU A 87 9.83 3.68 11.85
N TYR A 88 10.13 4.85 12.41
CA TYR A 88 11.30 5.61 12.02
C TYR A 88 12.56 4.73 12.17
N PRO A 89 13.45 4.66 11.16
CA PRO A 89 14.65 3.84 11.26
C PRO A 89 15.50 4.29 12.44
N SER A 90 15.77 3.38 13.38
CA SER A 90 16.65 3.61 14.53
C SER A 90 18.07 3.89 14.05
N GLY A 91 18.36 5.16 13.76
CA GLY A 91 19.60 5.58 13.10
C GLY A 91 19.77 7.09 12.92
N SER A 92 18.70 7.88 13.06
CA SER A 92 18.84 9.33 13.30
C SER A 92 18.78 9.62 14.80
N GLU A 93 19.60 8.93 15.59
CA GLU A 93 20.05 9.57 16.82
C GLU A 93 20.60 10.93 16.39
N ILE A 94 20.01 12.00 16.93
CA ILE A 94 20.30 13.37 16.56
C ILE A 94 21.80 13.56 16.73
N ARG A 95 22.58 13.43 15.64
CA ARG A 95 23.96 13.89 15.64
C ARG A 95 23.85 15.40 15.59
N VAL A 96 23.63 16.00 16.76
CA VAL A 96 23.79 17.44 16.96
C VAL A 96 25.18 17.75 16.41
N PRO A 97 25.32 18.59 15.38
CA PRO A 97 26.62 19.00 14.90
C PRO A 97 27.33 19.72 16.05
N GLY A 98 28.23 19.01 16.75
CA GLY A 98 28.97 19.54 17.89
C GLY A 98 29.00 18.69 19.16
N SER A 99 28.19 17.64 19.32
CA SER A 99 28.25 16.81 20.54
C SER A 99 29.39 15.77 20.44
N ASN A 100 30.56 16.11 20.98
CA ASN A 100 31.76 15.27 21.06
C ASN A 100 31.65 14.04 21.98
N TYR A 101 30.45 13.48 22.19
CA TYR A 101 30.25 12.37 23.14
C TYR A 101 30.41 10.97 22.51
N GLY A 102 30.40 10.83 21.19
CA GLY A 102 30.63 9.53 20.51
C GLY A 102 32.09 9.03 20.54
N GLY A 103 33.05 9.89 20.91
CA GLY A 103 34.47 9.55 20.84
C GLY A 103 35.06 8.95 22.13
N ARG A 104 34.32 8.97 23.25
CA ARG A 104 34.90 8.62 24.57
C ARG A 104 34.97 7.11 24.79
N ALA A 105 33.94 6.37 24.38
CA ALA A 105 33.92 4.90 24.50
C ALA A 105 34.95 4.22 23.58
N ALA A 106 35.09 4.68 22.33
CA ALA A 106 36.07 4.15 21.39
C ALA A 106 37.53 4.45 21.84
N LYS A 107 37.78 5.67 22.36
CA LYS A 107 39.11 6.02 22.91
C LYS A 107 39.45 5.26 24.19
N LEU A 108 38.47 4.94 25.03
CA LEU A 108 38.70 4.10 26.22
C LEU A 108 39.06 2.67 25.83
N ARG A 109 38.32 2.05 24.90
CA ARG A 109 38.64 0.71 24.40
C ARG A 109 40.02 0.64 23.76
N LEU A 110 40.40 1.65 22.97
CA LEU A 110 41.73 1.74 22.38
C LEU A 110 42.85 1.93 23.41
N ARG A 111 42.57 2.62 24.53
CA ARG A 111 43.52 2.77 25.64
C ARG A 111 43.68 1.47 26.42
N GLU A 112 42.59 0.74 26.65
CA GLU A 112 42.60 -0.55 27.34
C GLU A 112 43.34 -1.61 26.53
N THR A 113 43.09 -1.70 25.23
CA THR A 113 43.81 -2.64 24.35
C THR A 113 45.30 -2.30 24.27
N LYS A 114 45.64 -1.00 24.14
CA LYS A 114 47.05 -0.56 24.12
C LYS A 114 47.75 -0.80 25.46
N ALA A 115 47.04 -0.69 26.58
CA ALA A 115 47.57 -1.02 27.91
C ALA A 115 47.79 -2.53 28.09
N GLN A 116 46.89 -3.37 27.56
CA GLN A 116 47.05 -4.83 27.55
C GLN A 116 48.22 -5.27 26.67
N GLU A 117 48.39 -4.67 25.49
CA GLU A 117 49.55 -4.93 24.63
C GLU A 117 50.86 -4.55 25.33
N LEU A 118 50.93 -3.37 25.97
CA LEU A 118 52.12 -2.93 26.70
C LEU A 118 52.45 -3.88 27.86
N ASN A 119 51.44 -4.36 28.58
CA ASN A 119 51.63 -5.32 29.67
C ASN A 119 52.13 -6.68 29.16
N SER A 120 51.59 -7.17 28.04
CA SER A 120 52.05 -8.41 27.40
C SER A 120 53.47 -8.29 26.81
N ALA A 121 53.86 -7.12 26.30
CA ALA A 121 55.19 -6.86 25.78
C ALA A 121 56.25 -6.78 26.89
N ASN A 122 55.90 -6.22 28.05
CA ASN A 122 56.78 -6.19 29.21
C ASN A 122 56.99 -7.59 29.82
N LEU A 123 55.94 -8.43 29.85
CA LEU A 123 56.05 -9.82 30.31
C LEU A 123 56.94 -10.67 29.38
N ARG A 124 56.85 -10.47 28.06
CA ARG A 124 57.74 -11.14 27.08
C ARG A 124 59.20 -10.68 27.16
N ARG A 125 59.49 -9.53 27.77
CA ARG A 125 60.86 -9.03 27.97
C ARG A 125 61.53 -9.63 29.20
N LEU A 126 60.76 -10.24 30.11
CA LEU A 126 61.26 -10.86 31.34
C LEU A 126 61.57 -12.36 31.20
N GLU A 127 61.27 -12.98 30.05
CA GLU A 127 61.62 -14.37 29.74
C GLU A 127 62.85 -14.45 28.83
N TYR A 128 64.02 -14.07 29.35
CA TYR A 128 65.31 -14.56 28.84
C TYR A 128 66.20 -14.91 30.04
N PRO A 129 66.59 -16.18 30.24
CA PRO A 129 67.56 -16.53 31.27
C PRO A 129 68.95 -15.98 30.90
N ILE A 130 69.61 -15.44 31.92
CA ILE A 130 71.01 -15.00 31.92
C ILE A 130 71.92 -16.23 31.75
N LEU A 131 73.14 -16.00 31.23
CA LEU A 131 74.36 -16.86 31.18
C LEU A 131 74.65 -17.42 29.76
N THR A 132 75.85 -17.41 29.17
CA THR A 132 77.21 -16.94 29.48
C THR A 132 78.04 -17.16 28.20
N ASN A 133 78.92 -16.20 27.89
CA ASN A 133 80.28 -16.34 27.33
C ASN A 133 80.66 -17.20 26.09
N THR A 134 81.72 -16.69 25.46
CA THR A 134 82.81 -17.33 24.68
C THR A 134 82.69 -17.58 23.16
N LEU A 135 83.49 -16.76 22.44
CA LEU A 135 84.46 -17.08 21.38
C LEU A 135 84.00 -17.85 20.11
N ALA A 136 84.03 -17.14 18.97
CA ALA A 136 84.67 -17.53 17.69
C ALA A 136 84.19 -16.52 16.61
N ALA A 137 85.05 -15.63 16.12
CA ALA A 137 85.87 -15.83 14.92
C ALA A 137 85.06 -16.21 13.68
N ARG A 138 84.91 -15.28 12.72
CA ARG A 138 85.52 -15.34 11.37
C ARG A 138 84.77 -14.51 10.33
N TRP A 139 85.60 -13.72 9.61
CA TRP A 139 85.42 -13.05 8.31
C TRP A 139 84.38 -11.94 8.21
#